data_AF-A0A537PGW0-F1
#
_entry.id   AF-A0A537PGW0-F1
#
_cell.length_a   1.000
_cell.length_b   1.000
_cell.length_c   1.000
_cell.angle_alpha   90.00
_cell.angle_beta   90.00
_cell.angle_gamma   90.00
#
_symmetry.space_group_name_H-M   'P 1'
#
loop_
_entity.id
_entity.type
_entity.pdbx_description
1 polymer ?
#
loop_
_entity_poly.entity_id
_entity_poly.type
_entity_poly.pdbx_seq_one_letter_code
_entity_poly.pdbx_strand_id
1 'polypeptide(L)'
;MAALISVHHHPAGFLEGRAQPGSGRHGEIIASFLQSDIQGDLETAGALLAELAAAERGEEPQPGGAGNAFSIAISPTGAVIRNAVIEGARPEHYSLAELRTALETWVAAIERARDPP
;
A
#
# COMPACT_ATOMS: atom_id res chain seq x y z
N MET A 1 7.01 -1.10 -14.64
CA MET A 1 7.60 -1.79 -13.47
C MET A 1 6.84 -3.08 -13.21
N ALA A 2 7.50 -4.10 -12.68
CA ALA A 2 6.80 -5.30 -12.24
C ALA A 2 5.95 -4.97 -11.00
N ALA A 3 4.75 -5.54 -10.91
CA ALA A 3 3.93 -5.41 -9.71
C ALA A 3 4.66 -6.05 -8.52
N LEU A 4 4.62 -5.41 -7.35
CA LEU A 4 5.20 -5.95 -6.11
C LEU A 4 4.28 -6.94 -5.40
N ILE A 5 2.98 -6.87 -5.72
CA ILE A 5 1.95 -7.68 -5.07
C ILE A 5 1.00 -8.32 -6.08
N SER A 6 0.32 -9.36 -5.64
CA SER A 6 -0.94 -9.85 -6.19
C SER A 6 -2.00 -9.79 -5.09
N VAL A 7 -3.26 -9.60 -5.47
CA VAL A 7 -4.37 -9.49 -4.53
C VAL A 7 -5.43 -10.51 -4.89
N HIS A 8 -5.86 -11.27 -3.90
CA HIS A 8 -6.82 -12.36 -4.06
C HIS A 8 -7.99 -12.15 -3.11
N HIS A 9 -9.17 -12.65 -3.48
CA HIS A 9 -10.31 -12.68 -2.59
C HIS A 9 -10.23 -13.94 -1.72
N HIS A 10 -10.06 -13.77 -0.42
CA HIS A 10 -10.02 -14.88 0.51
C HIS A 10 -11.44 -15.47 0.68
N PRO A 11 -11.59 -16.80 0.83
CA PRO A 11 -12.91 -17.44 1.04
C PRO A 11 -13.70 -16.90 2.23
N ALA A 12 -13.02 -16.30 3.21
CA ALA A 12 -13.64 -15.67 4.36
C ALA A 12 -14.18 -14.24 4.11
N GLY A 13 -14.13 -13.74 2.86
CA GLY A 13 -14.75 -12.47 2.48
C GLY A 13 -13.88 -11.22 2.62
N PHE A 14 -12.56 -11.38 2.72
CA PHE A 14 -11.61 -10.25 2.78
C PHE A 14 -10.56 -10.34 1.66
N LEU A 15 -9.90 -9.21 1.37
CA LEU A 15 -8.79 -9.17 0.43
C LEU A 15 -7.49 -9.64 1.07
N GLU A 16 -6.77 -10.53 0.37
CA GLU A 16 -5.47 -11.03 0.79
C GLU A 16 -4.39 -10.53 -0.19
N GLY A 17 -3.41 -9.80 0.34
CA GLY A 17 -2.24 -9.35 -0.40
C GLY A 17 -1.12 -10.38 -0.33
N ARG A 18 -0.51 -10.69 -1.46
CA ARG A 18 0.68 -11.55 -1.52
C ARG A 18 1.80 -10.89 -2.28
N ALA A 19 3.00 -10.95 -1.73
CA ALA A 19 4.22 -10.55 -2.42
C ALA A 19 4.38 -11.34 -3.73
N GLN A 20 4.84 -10.68 -4.78
CA GLN A 20 5.15 -11.34 -6.05
C GLN A 20 6.45 -12.15 -5.94
N PRO A 21 6.61 -13.27 -6.69
CA PRO A 21 7.86 -14.01 -6.71
C PRO A 21 9.05 -13.10 -7.04
N GLY A 22 10.07 -13.10 -6.18
CA GLY A 22 11.28 -12.29 -6.35
C GLY A 22 11.26 -10.92 -5.69
N SER A 23 10.12 -10.43 -5.17
CA SER A 23 10.08 -9.15 -4.42
C SER A 23 10.56 -9.27 -2.97
N GLY A 24 10.58 -10.48 -2.41
CA GLY A 24 11.01 -10.73 -1.02
C GLY A 24 10.30 -9.86 0.02
N ARG A 25 11.03 -9.47 1.07
CA ARG A 25 10.52 -8.61 2.17
C ARG A 25 9.89 -7.30 1.67
N HIS A 26 10.40 -6.75 0.57
CA HIS A 26 9.89 -5.52 -0.01
C HIS A 26 8.42 -5.66 -0.45
N GLY A 27 8.07 -6.76 -1.12
CA GLY A 27 6.67 -7.06 -1.45
C GLY A 27 5.83 -7.48 -0.25
N GLU A 28 6.41 -8.18 0.73
CA GLU A 28 5.69 -8.64 1.93
C GLU A 28 5.22 -7.48 2.81
N ILE A 29 6.07 -6.47 3.00
CA ILE A 29 5.73 -5.31 3.83
C ILE A 29 4.61 -4.51 3.20
N ILE A 30 4.68 -4.21 1.90
CA ILE A 30 3.62 -3.44 1.24
C ILE A 30 2.31 -4.22 1.13
N ALA A 31 2.36 -5.54 0.90
CA ALA A 31 1.17 -6.39 0.93
C ALA A 31 0.51 -6.38 2.33
N SER A 32 1.31 -6.48 3.39
CA SER A 32 0.82 -6.47 4.76
C SER A 32 0.23 -5.12 5.15
N PHE A 33 0.87 -4.01 4.76
CA PHE A 33 0.35 -2.67 4.95
C PHE A 33 -1.02 -2.50 4.28
N LEU A 34 -1.13 -2.85 3.00
CA LEU A 34 -2.39 -2.72 2.27
C LEU A 34 -3.48 -3.60 2.90
N GLN A 35 -3.14 -4.83 3.29
CA GLN A 35 -4.09 -5.73 3.92
C GLN A 35 -4.51 -5.30 5.33
N SER A 36 -3.60 -4.78 6.16
CA SER A 36 -3.89 -4.44 7.56
C SER A 36 -4.49 -3.05 7.73
N ASP A 37 -4.03 -2.07 6.96
CA ASP A 37 -4.35 -0.65 7.18
C ASP A 37 -5.34 -0.11 6.14
N ILE A 38 -5.29 -0.58 4.89
CA ILE A 38 -6.19 -0.13 3.82
C ILE A 38 -7.41 -1.04 3.68
N GLN A 39 -7.22 -2.36 3.77
CA GLN A 39 -8.30 -3.34 3.73
C GLN A 39 -9.24 -3.14 2.53
N GLY A 40 -10.55 -2.96 2.77
CA GLY A 40 -11.56 -2.68 1.75
C GLY A 40 -11.90 -1.19 1.57
N ASP A 41 -11.10 -0.29 2.15
CA ASP A 41 -11.38 1.14 2.22
C ASP A 41 -10.84 1.91 1.02
N LEU A 42 -11.74 2.23 0.08
CA LEU A 42 -11.43 3.05 -1.10
C LEU A 42 -11.14 4.51 -0.76
N GLU A 43 -11.70 5.04 0.33
CA GLU A 43 -11.47 6.43 0.73
C GLU A 43 -10.01 6.60 1.18
N THR A 44 -9.56 5.74 2.08
CA THR A 44 -8.16 5.71 2.53
C THR A 44 -7.19 5.44 1.36
N ALA A 45 -7.51 4.48 0.48
CA ALA A 45 -6.68 4.21 -0.70
C ALA A 45 -6.60 5.42 -1.65
N GLY A 46 -7.72 6.11 -1.88
CA GLY A 46 -7.81 7.31 -2.70
C GLY A 46 -7.05 8.49 -2.12
N ALA A 47 -7.10 8.68 -0.79
CA ALA A 47 -6.34 9.71 -0.09
C ALA A 47 -4.83 9.50 -0.27
N LEU A 48 -4.34 8.27 -0.10
CA LEU A 48 -2.93 7.95 -0.32
C LEU A 48 -2.49 8.14 -1.77
N LEU A 49 -3.34 7.79 -2.75
CA LEU A 49 -3.06 8.07 -4.16
C LEU A 49 -2.97 9.58 -4.45
N ALA A 50 -3.80 10.39 -3.80
CA ALA A 50 -3.74 11.85 -3.90
C ALA A 50 -2.45 12.41 -3.27
N GLU A 51 -2.04 11.90 -2.11
CA GLU A 51 -0.78 12.26 -1.46
C GLU A 51 0.43 11.90 -2.34
N LEU A 52 0.43 10.72 -2.98
CA LEU A 52 1.47 10.35 -3.94
C LEU A 52 1.53 11.27 -5.14
N ALA A 53 0.37 11.63 -5.69
CA ALA A 53 0.31 12.56 -6.82
C ALA A 53 0.85 13.95 -6.42
N ALA A 54 0.60 14.41 -5.19
CA ALA A 54 1.19 15.65 -4.67
C ALA A 54 2.72 15.54 -4.53
N ALA A 55 3.21 14.45 -3.95
CA ALA A 55 4.64 14.18 -3.81
C ALA A 55 5.37 14.15 -5.17
N GLU A 56 4.76 13.53 -6.19
CA GLU A 56 5.31 13.49 -7.55
C GLU A 56 5.40 14.88 -8.21
N ARG A 57 4.54 15.82 -7.83
CA ARG A 57 4.61 17.23 -8.27
C ARG A 57 5.62 18.05 -7.47
N GLY A 58 6.27 17.46 -6.45
CA GLY A 58 7.17 18.16 -5.54
C GLY A 58 6.45 19.01 -4.49
N GLU A 59 5.15 18.82 -4.32
CA GLU A 59 4.39 19.44 -3.24
C GLU A 59 4.68 18.70 -1.93
N GLU A 60 4.61 19.42 -0.80
CA GLU A 60 4.76 18.82 0.51
C GLU A 60 3.55 17.92 0.78
N PRO A 61 3.74 16.58 0.91
CA PRO A 61 2.64 15.69 1.19
C PRO A 61 2.04 16.03 2.56
N GLN A 62 0.73 15.82 2.72
CA GLN A 62 0.15 15.96 4.05
C GLN A 62 0.84 14.99 5.01
N PRO A 63 1.02 15.36 6.30
CA PRO A 63 1.67 14.48 7.26
C PRO A 63 0.95 13.14 7.29
N GLY A 64 1.68 12.10 6.86
CA GLY A 64 1.13 10.83 6.41
C GLY A 64 0.17 10.20 7.42
N GLY A 65 -1.05 9.93 6.95
CA GLY A 65 -1.94 9.01 7.62
C GLY A 65 -1.53 7.58 7.30
N ALA A 66 -1.10 6.82 8.29
CA ALA A 66 -1.30 5.37 8.22
C ALA A 66 -1.61 4.82 9.60
N GLY A 67 -2.85 4.38 9.72
CA GLY A 67 -3.13 2.97 9.90
C GLY A 67 -2.87 2.38 11.27
N ASN A 68 -3.64 1.34 11.62
CA ASN A 68 -3.57 0.71 12.93
C ASN A 68 -2.29 -0.12 13.15
N ALA A 69 -1.60 -0.55 12.08
CA ALA A 69 -0.51 -1.52 12.15
C ALA A 69 0.82 -1.04 11.54
N PHE A 70 0.76 -0.13 10.57
CA PHE A 70 1.95 0.38 9.89
C PHE A 70 1.93 1.91 9.84
N SER A 71 3.11 2.51 9.95
CA SER A 71 3.32 3.93 9.68
C SER A 71 3.85 4.11 8.25
N ILE A 72 3.31 5.08 7.52
CA ILE A 72 3.79 5.50 6.20
C ILE A 72 4.24 6.96 6.25
N ALA A 73 5.34 7.26 5.57
CA ALA A 73 5.77 8.63 5.30
C ALA A 73 6.02 8.76 3.81
N ILE A 74 5.34 9.71 3.16
CA ILE A 74 5.48 10.00 1.74
C ILE A 74 6.25 11.32 1.59
N SER A 75 7.16 11.36 0.64
CA SER A 75 7.97 12.54 0.29
C SER A 75 8.24 12.56 -1.21
N PRO A 76 8.69 13.69 -1.79
CA PRO A 76 9.04 13.73 -3.21
C PRO A 76 10.14 12.74 -3.65
N THR A 77 10.96 12.24 -2.71
CA THR A 77 12.02 11.27 -3.02
C THR A 77 11.56 9.82 -2.91
N GLY A 78 10.34 9.56 -2.44
CA GLY A 78 9.82 8.22 -2.22
C GLY A 78 8.97 8.11 -0.96
N ALA A 79 8.62 6.88 -0.62
CA ALA A 79 7.83 6.56 0.57
C ALA A 79 8.59 5.59 1.48
N VAL A 80 8.30 5.68 2.77
CA VAL A 80 8.83 4.78 3.79
C VAL A 80 7.67 4.13 4.52
N ILE A 81 7.62 2.80 4.50
CA ILE A 81 6.64 2.01 5.26
C ILE A 81 7.39 1.28 6.38
N ARG A 82 6.85 1.34 7.59
CA ARG A 82 7.39 0.62 8.75
C ARG A 82 6.25 0.02 9.55
N ASN A 83 6.41 -1.24 9.96
CA ASN A 83 5.49 -1.86 10.92
C ASN A 83 5.59 -1.12 12.27
N ALA A 84 4.49 -0.55 12.74
CA ALA A 84 4.44 0.26 13.96
C ALA A 84 4.17 -0.59 15.22
N VAL A 85 3.78 -1.85 15.05
CA VAL A 85 3.47 -2.79 16.14
C VAL A 85 4.72 -3.50 16.65
N ILE A 86 5.68 -3.79 15.76
CA ILE A 86 6.90 -4.52 16.10
C ILE A 86 8.00 -3.52 16.49
N GLU A 87 8.46 -3.59 17.74
CA GLU A 87 9.60 -2.82 18.20
C GLU A 87 10.87 -3.16 17.39
N GLY A 88 11.58 -2.12 16.92
CA GLY A 88 12.78 -2.30 16.10
C GLY A 88 12.51 -2.76 14.66
N ALA A 89 11.25 -2.72 14.19
CA ALA A 89 10.94 -3.01 12.80
C ALA A 89 11.75 -2.12 11.85
N ARG A 90 12.46 -2.76 10.92
CA ARG A 90 13.20 -2.03 9.90
C ARG A 90 12.21 -1.32 8.96
N PRO A 91 12.41 -0.02 8.68
CA PRO A 91 11.65 0.64 7.62
C PRO A 91 11.98 0.02 6.27
N GLU A 92 11.05 0.15 5.33
CA GLU A 92 11.22 -0.24 3.94
C GLU A 92 10.95 0.97 3.05
N HIS A 93 11.83 1.21 2.08
CA HIS A 93 11.79 2.37 1.19
C HIS A 93 11.25 1.97 -0.17
N TYR A 94 10.29 2.72 -0.67
CA TYR A 94 9.64 2.54 -1.97
C TYR A 94 9.81 3.79 -2.80
N SER A 95 9.98 3.62 -4.11
CA SER A 95 9.73 4.70 -5.05
C SER A 95 8.23 5.04 -5.08
N LEU A 96 7.91 6.28 -5.48
CA LEU A 96 6.51 6.71 -5.63
C LEU A 96 5.77 5.83 -6.65
N ALA A 97 6.45 5.43 -7.73
CA ALA A 97 5.90 4.56 -8.74
C ALA A 97 5.59 3.14 -8.23
N GLU A 98 6.41 2.58 -7.33
CA GLU A 98 6.19 1.26 -6.73
C GLU A 98 4.93 1.28 -5.86
N LEU A 99 4.84 2.29 -5.00
CA LEU A 99 3.73 2.45 -4.08
C LEU A 99 2.42 2.75 -4.82
N ARG A 100 2.47 3.61 -5.85
CA ARG A 100 1.33 3.88 -6.75
C ARG A 100 0.82 2.59 -7.39
N THR A 101 1.72 1.82 -8.00
CA THR A 101 1.35 0.56 -8.68
C THR A 101 0.69 -0.43 -7.72
N ALA A 102 1.22 -0.54 -6.49
CA ALA A 102 0.66 -1.42 -5.47
C ALA A 102 -0.73 -0.95 -5.00
N LEU A 103 -0.92 0.35 -4.75
CA LEU A 103 -2.21 0.92 -4.38
C LEU A 103 -3.25 0.77 -5.49
N GLU A 104 -2.91 1.06 -6.74
CA GLU A 104 -3.81 0.87 -7.89
C GLU A 104 -4.21 -0.60 -8.05
N THR A 105 -3.26 -1.53 -7.85
CA THR A 105 -3.54 -2.97 -7.85
C THR A 105 -4.52 -3.35 -6.74
N TRP A 106 -4.38 -2.75 -5.56
CA TRP A 106 -5.26 -2.98 -4.42
C TRP A 106 -6.65 -2.40 -4.62
N VAL A 107 -6.75 -1.14 -5.08
CA VAL A 107 -8.03 -0.47 -5.43
C VAL A 107 -8.81 -1.28 -6.44
N ALA A 108 -8.17 -1.72 -7.53
CA ALA A 108 -8.83 -2.56 -8.53
C ALA A 108 -9.34 -3.89 -7.95
N ALA A 109 -8.68 -4.43 -6.91
CA ALA A 109 -9.17 -5.61 -6.22
C ALA A 109 -10.36 -5.32 -5.31
N ILE A 110 -10.38 -4.17 -4.62
CA ILE A 110 -11.54 -3.72 -3.83
C ILE A 110 -12.76 -3.53 -4.74
N GLU A 111 -12.59 -2.85 -5.87
CA GLU A 111 -13.67 -2.60 -6.83
C GLU A 111 -14.25 -3.91 -7.38
N ARG A 112 -13.39 -4.85 -7.82
CA ARG A 112 -13.83 -6.18 -8.28
C ARG A 112 -14.54 -7.00 -7.20
N ALA A 113 -14.19 -6.82 -5.93
CA ALA A 113 -14.86 -7.51 -4.83
C ALA A 113 -16.24 -6.93 -4.52
N ARG A 114 -16.48 -5.65 -4.82
CA ARG A 114 -17.79 -4.98 -4.65
C ARG A 114 -18.76 -5.32 -5.77
N ASP A 115 -18.26 -5.45 -6.99
CA ASP A 115 -19.04 -5.81 -8.18
C ASP A 115 -18.53 -7.14 -8.78
N PRO A 116 -18.84 -8.29 -8.14
CA PRO A 116 -18.47 -9.59 -8.69
C PRO A 116 -19.20 -9.85 -10.02
N PRO A 117 -18.54 -10.49 -11.01
CA PRO A 117 -19.13 -10.78 -12.32
C PRO A 117 -20.31 -11.76 -12.27
#